data_AF-A7SNX5-F1
#
_entry.id   AF-A7SNX5-F1
#
_cell.length_a   1.000
_cell.length_b   1.000
_cell.length_c   1.000
_cell.angle_alpha   90.00
_cell.angle_beta   90.00
_cell.angle_gamma   90.00
#
_symmetry.space_group_name_H-M   'P 1'
#
loop_
_entity.id
_entity.type
_entity.pdbx_description
1 polymer ?
#
loop_
_entity_poly.entity_id
_entity_poly.type
_entity_poly.pdbx_seq_one_letter_code
_entity_poly.pdbx_strand_id
1 'polypeptide(L)'
;YRPGNCQGEAQTGDIVAVHYTGSLENGRMFDSSVHQGRKPIEFELGKGRVIKGWEEGIKGMCIGEKRKLIIPPHLGYGANGVDNVIPRK
;
A
#
# COMPACT_ATOMS: atom_id res chain seq x y z
N TYR A 1 9.54 6.94 -7.94
CA TYR A 1 9.45 8.26 -8.58
C TYR A 1 8.83 9.21 -7.58
N ARG A 2 9.60 10.19 -7.10
CA ARG A 2 9.12 11.28 -6.24
C ARG A 2 9.10 12.57 -7.07
N PRO A 3 7.99 13.31 -7.11
CA PRO A 3 7.91 14.55 -7.87
C PRO A 3 8.89 15.58 -7.30
N GLY A 4 9.45 16.42 -8.17
CA GLY A 4 10.43 17.45 -7.78
C GLY A 4 9.83 18.57 -6.92
N ASN A 5 8.52 18.83 -7.06
CA ASN A 5 7.77 19.71 -6.18
C ASN A 5 6.82 18.87 -5.32
N CYS A 6 7.13 18.75 -4.03
CA CYS A 6 6.30 18.03 -3.08
C CYS A 6 5.26 19.00 -2.50
N GLN A 7 4.03 18.97 -3.02
CA GLN A 7 2.95 19.85 -2.54
C GLN A 7 2.44 19.50 -1.14
N GLY A 8 2.71 18.28 -0.67
CA GLY A 8 2.35 17.79 0.65
C GLY A 8 2.84 16.36 0.82
N GLU A 9 3.27 16.03 2.04
CA GLU A 9 3.67 14.68 2.43
C GLU A 9 2.58 14.04 3.27
N ALA A 10 2.34 12.74 3.07
CA ALA A 10 1.38 11.99 3.87
C ALA A 10 1.83 11.91 5.34
N GLN A 11 1.00 12.41 6.25
CA GLN A 11 1.21 12.41 7.68
C GLN A 11 0.14 11.61 8.42
N THR A 12 0.44 11.25 9.68
CA THR A 12 -0.51 10.57 10.55
C THR A 12 -1.75 11.44 10.76
N GLY A 13 -2.93 10.88 10.52
CA GLY A 13 -4.22 11.57 10.56
C GLY A 13 -4.76 12.02 9.19
N ASP A 14 -3.92 12.01 8.15
CA ASP A 14 -4.38 12.36 6.80
C ASP A 14 -5.27 11.28 6.21
N ILE A 15 -6.25 11.70 5.40
CA ILE A 15 -6.96 10.80 4.49
C ILE A 15 -6.15 10.68 3.20
N VAL A 16 -5.67 9.47 2.91
CA VAL A 16 -4.82 9.20 1.75
C VAL A 16 -5.58 8.35 0.74
N ALA A 17 -5.54 8.76 -0.52
CA ALA A 17 -6.11 8.03 -1.65
C ALA A 17 -4.99 7.42 -2.51
N VAL A 18 -4.95 6.08 -2.63
CA VAL A 18 -3.86 5.38 -3.32
C VAL A 18 -4.38 4.43 -4.38
N HIS A 19 -3.83 4.56 -5.59
CA HIS A 19 -3.86 3.49 -6.58
C HIS A 19 -2.67 2.54 -6.38
N TYR A 20 -2.91 1.23 -6.44
CA TYR A 20 -1.89 0.22 -6.20
C TYR A 20 -2.02 -1.00 -7.14
N THR A 21 -0.93 -1.75 -7.19
CA THR A 21 -0.87 -3.12 -7.69
C THR A 21 -0.09 -3.94 -6.67
N GLY A 22 -0.70 -5.02 -6.18
CA GLY A 22 -0.12 -5.96 -5.24
C GLY A 22 0.26 -7.28 -5.92
N SER A 23 1.50 -7.72 -5.74
CA SER A 23 1.99 -9.00 -6.22
C SER A 23 2.77 -9.74 -5.14
N LEU A 24 2.75 -11.06 -5.20
CA LEU A 24 3.62 -11.92 -4.40
C LEU A 24 5.06 -11.85 -4.92
N GLU A 25 6.03 -12.34 -4.12
CA GLU A 25 7.45 -12.35 -4.50
C GLU A 25 7.72 -13.15 -5.78
N ASN A 26 6.92 -14.16 -6.06
CA ASN A 26 6.99 -14.94 -7.31
C ASN A 26 6.41 -14.22 -8.54
N GLY A 27 6.03 -12.95 -8.41
CA GLY A 27 5.47 -12.13 -9.48
C GLY A 27 3.97 -12.31 -9.72
N ARG A 28 3.31 -13.25 -9.03
CA ARG A 28 1.85 -13.42 -9.15
C ARG A 28 1.13 -12.21 -8.57
N MET A 29 0.48 -11.43 -9.42
CA MET A 29 -0.41 -10.36 -9.01
C MET A 29 -1.62 -10.95 -8.26
N PHE A 30 -1.94 -10.40 -7.10
CA PHE A 30 -3.11 -10.80 -6.33
C PHE A 30 -4.21 -9.75 -6.34
N ASP A 31 -3.87 -8.48 -6.52
CA ASP A 31 -4.85 -7.39 -6.59
C ASP A 31 -4.30 -6.14 -7.30
N SER A 32 -5.15 -5.33 -7.93
CA SER A 32 -4.75 -4.04 -8.53
C SER A 32 -5.94 -3.12 -8.74
N SER A 33 -5.89 -1.92 -8.16
CA SER A 33 -6.87 -0.88 -8.48
C SER A 33 -6.64 -0.32 -9.90
N VAL A 34 -5.39 -0.27 -10.35
CA VAL A 34 -5.00 0.33 -11.64
C VAL A 34 -5.47 -0.53 -12.80
N HIS A 35 -5.16 -1.82 -12.78
CA HIS A 35 -5.49 -2.73 -13.88
C HIS A 35 -7.01 -2.93 -14.02
N GLN A 36 -7.72 -2.91 -12.89
CA GLN A 36 -9.18 -3.08 -12.85
C GLN A 36 -9.95 -1.76 -13.08
N GLY A 37 -9.26 -0.63 -13.28
CA GLY A 37 -9.90 0.69 -13.44
C GLY A 37 -10.74 1.13 -12.23
N ARG A 38 -10.46 0.57 -11.04
CA ARG A 38 -11.17 0.90 -9.80
C ARG A 38 -10.72 2.23 -9.26
N LYS A 39 -11.59 2.89 -8.48
CA LYS A 39 -11.24 4.07 -7.68
C LYS A 39 -10.06 3.77 -6.74
N PRO A 40 -9.27 4.79 -6.36
CA PRO A 40 -8.26 4.65 -5.32
C PRO A 40 -8.84 4.06 -4.04
N ILE A 41 -8.03 3.34 -3.27
CA ILE A 41 -8.38 3.02 -1.89
C ILE A 41 -8.12 4.27 -1.05
N GLU A 42 -9.12 4.64 -0.25
CA GLU A 42 -9.04 5.72 0.72
C GLU A 42 -8.96 5.15 2.14
N PHE A 43 -8.05 5.67 2.95
CA PHE A 43 -7.91 5.31 4.35
C PHE A 43 -7.25 6.43 5.15
N GLU A 44 -7.47 6.43 6.47
CA GLU A 44 -6.81 7.34 7.41
C GLU A 44 -5.45 6.78 7.85
N LEU A 45 -4.38 7.52 7.60
CA LEU A 45 -3.02 7.07 7.88
C LEU A 45 -2.73 7.10 9.40
N GLY A 46 -2.17 6.01 9.92
CA GLY A 46 -1.81 5.83 11.32
C GLY A 46 -2.94 5.29 12.21
N LYS A 47 -4.08 4.87 11.64
CA LYS A 47 -5.18 4.25 12.39
C LYS A 47 -5.17 2.71 12.39
N GLY A 48 -4.22 2.09 11.69
CA GLY A 48 -4.16 0.63 11.58
C GLY A 48 -5.31 0.06 10.76
N ARG A 49 -5.78 0.81 9.75
CA ARG A 49 -6.87 0.41 8.85
C ARG A 49 -6.38 -0.42 7.67
N VAL A 50 -5.08 -0.35 7.38
CA VAL A 50 -4.39 -1.13 6.35
C VAL A 50 -3.27 -1.95 6.99
N ILE A 51 -2.63 -2.82 6.21
CA ILE A 51 -1.47 -3.60 6.68
C ILE A 51 -0.35 -2.68 7.18
N LYS A 52 0.40 -3.09 8.19
CA LYS A 52 1.45 -2.25 8.82
C LYS A 52 2.48 -1.72 7.82
N GLY A 53 2.83 -2.52 6.81
CA GLY A 53 3.76 -2.10 5.76
C GLY A 53 3.24 -0.93 4.92
N TRP A 54 1.92 -0.74 4.81
CA TRP A 54 1.33 0.46 4.20
C TRP A 54 1.38 1.65 5.15
N GLU A 55 1.02 1.45 6.42
CA GLU A 55 1.08 2.49 7.45
C GLU A 55 2.49 3.11 7.54
N GLU A 56 3.53 2.28 7.47
CA GLU A 56 4.92 2.71 7.50
C GLU A 56 5.42 3.21 6.13
N GLY A 57 5.10 2.49 5.05
CA GLY A 57 5.66 2.75 3.73
C GLY A 57 5.09 3.97 3.02
N ILE A 58 3.86 4.39 3.37
CA ILE A 58 3.16 5.53 2.76
C ILE A 58 3.48 6.83 3.49
N LYS A 59 3.82 6.77 4.79
CA LYS A 59 4.21 7.95 5.55
C LYS A 59 5.38 8.69 4.86
N GLY A 60 5.26 10.00 4.71
CA GLY A 60 6.24 10.85 4.04
C GLY A 60 6.25 10.74 2.51
N MET A 61 5.31 10.02 1.88
CA MET A 61 5.13 10.06 0.44
C MET A 61 4.56 11.40 0.01
N CYS A 62 5.11 11.97 -1.07
CA CYS A 62 4.53 13.17 -1.67
C CYS A 62 3.27 12.85 -2.46
N ILE A 63 2.34 13.81 -2.55
CA ILE A 63 1.23 13.74 -3.51
C ILE A 63 1.79 13.48 -4.91
N GLY A 64 1.27 12.46 -5.60
CA GLY A 64 1.72 12.05 -6.94
C GLY A 64 2.97 11.16 -6.95
N GLU A 65 3.58 10.86 -5.80
CA GLU A 65 4.69 9.92 -5.70
C GLU A 65 4.26 8.50 -6.08
N LYS A 66 5.14 7.78 -6.81
CA LYS A 66 5.03 6.35 -7.06
C LYS A 66 6.17 5.64 -6.34
N ARG A 67 5.87 4.70 -5.45
CA ARG A 67 6.83 3.95 -4.65
C ARG A 67 6.58 2.45 -4.76
N LYS A 68 7.64 1.65 -4.78
CA LYS A 68 7.55 0.19 -4.64
C LYS A 68 7.84 -0.16 -3.18
N LEU A 69 6.86 -0.77 -2.52
CA LEU A 69 7.02 -1.28 -1.15
C LEU A 69 7.27 -2.78 -1.21
N ILE A 70 8.38 -3.22 -0.62
CA ILE A 70 8.66 -4.65 -0.39
C ILE A 70 8.31 -4.90 1.08
N ILE A 71 7.19 -5.58 1.31
CA ILE A 71 6.61 -5.73 2.64
C ILE A 71 6.86 -7.17 3.11
N PRO A 72 7.66 -7.37 4.17
CA PRO A 72 7.86 -8.71 4.73
C PRO A 72 6.54 -9.24 5.32
N PRO A 73 6.35 -10.56 5.42
CA PRO A 73 5.06 -11.14 5.80
C PRO A 73 4.47 -10.60 7.10
N HIS A 74 5.30 -10.38 8.14
CA HIS A 74 4.86 -9.88 9.45
C HIS A 74 4.34 -8.42 9.42
N LEU A 75 4.66 -7.64 8.39
CA LEU A 75 4.09 -6.31 8.14
C LEU A 75 2.96 -6.35 7.10
N GLY A 76 2.75 -7.48 6.44
CA GLY A 76 1.63 -7.76 5.55
C GLY A 76 0.52 -8.51 6.28
N TYR A 77 0.27 -9.76 5.85
CA TYR A 77 -0.81 -10.61 6.35
C TYR A 77 -0.34 -11.72 7.31
N GLY A 78 0.98 -11.82 7.53
CA GLY A 78 1.62 -12.73 8.48
C GLY A 78 1.21 -14.20 8.30
N ALA A 79 1.15 -14.91 9.43
CA ALA A 79 0.75 -16.30 9.50
C ALA A 79 -0.74 -16.54 9.17
N ASN A 80 -1.57 -15.49 9.21
CA ASN A 80 -2.99 -15.59 8.89
C ASN A 80 -3.22 -15.68 7.38
N GLY A 81 -2.40 -14.97 6.59
CA GLY A 81 -2.57 -14.87 5.15
C GLY A 81 -3.96 -14.31 4.78
N VAL A 82 -4.40 -14.62 3.56
CA VAL A 82 -5.76 -14.41 3.08
C VAL A 82 -6.11 -15.63 2.24
N ASP A 83 -7.15 -16.36 2.61
CA ASP A 83 -7.50 -17.62 1.97
C ASP A 83 -7.62 -17.45 0.44
N ASN A 84 -7.00 -18.38 -0.31
CA ASN A 84 -6.92 -18.40 -1.77
C ASN A 84 -6.23 -17.21 -2.47
N VAL A 85 -5.78 -16.19 -1.74
CA VAL A 85 -5.16 -14.98 -2.31
C VAL A 85 -3.71 -14.83 -1.86
N ILE A 86 -3.49 -14.81 -0.54
CA ILE A 86 -2.19 -14.53 0.10
C ILE A 86 -1.79 -15.73 0.96
N PRO A 87 -0.70 -16.44 0.62
CA PRO A 87 -0.23 -17.58 1.40
C PRO A 87 0.13 -17.20 2.84
N ARG A 88 -0.10 -18.13 3.76
CA ARG A 88 0.38 -18.06 5.14
C ARG A 88 1.90 -18.24 5.18
N LYS A 89 2.57 -17.57 6.11
CA LYS A 89 4.02 -17.63 6.32
C LYS A 89 4.37 -17.91 7.77
#